data_AF-A0A6N4SWU4-F1
#
_entry.id   AF-A0A6N4SWU4-F1
#
_cell.length_a   1.000
_cell.length_b   1.000
_cell.length_c   1.000
_cell.angle_alpha   90.00
_cell.angle_beta   90.00
_cell.angle_gamma   90.00
#
_symmetry.space_group_name_H-M   'P 1'
#
loop_
_entity.id
_entity.type
_entity.pdbx_description
1 polymer ?
#
loop_
_entity_poly.entity_id
_entity_poly.type
_entity_poly.pdbx_seq_one_letter_code
_entity_poly.pdbx_strand_id
1 'polypeptide(L)'
;MQIAQPSDVWQHIQYGYEALVSQRPNGDKTVYVSVECDCDWDVENGLQLVFRNGKEISKLGPFDDYLSNADAFGEASLDKWCIKAGADDSIRDQAPKWRSNHRLG
;
A
#
# COMPACT_ATOMS: atom_id res chain seq x y z
N MET A 1 -21.37 7.29 7.60
CA MET A 1 -20.06 7.50 8.26
C MET A 1 -19.54 8.89 7.92
N GLN A 2 -18.88 9.57 8.85
CA GLN A 2 -18.30 10.90 8.62
C GLN A 2 -16.85 10.91 9.11
N ILE A 3 -15.92 11.23 8.23
CA ILE A 3 -14.50 11.41 8.53
C ILE A 3 -14.25 12.92 8.73
N ALA A 4 -13.74 13.32 9.88
CA ALA A 4 -13.65 14.74 10.24
C ALA A 4 -12.49 15.46 9.52
N GLN A 5 -11.33 14.82 9.41
CA GLN A 5 -10.17 15.31 8.69
C GLN A 5 -9.58 14.22 7.78
N PRO A 6 -8.94 14.55 6.66
CA PRO A 6 -8.33 13.55 5.78
C PRO A 6 -7.36 12.58 6.48
N SER A 7 -6.64 13.04 7.52
CA SER A 7 -5.75 12.19 8.32
C SER A 7 -6.47 11.12 9.14
N ASP A 8 -7.75 11.32 9.44
CA ASP A 8 -8.54 10.40 10.27
C ASP A 8 -8.96 9.14 9.51
N VAL A 9 -8.79 9.11 8.17
CA VAL A 9 -9.12 7.95 7.33
C VAL A 9 -8.47 6.65 7.83
N TRP A 10 -7.25 6.73 8.37
CA TRP A 10 -6.50 5.58 8.86
C TRP A 10 -7.08 4.96 10.13
N GLN A 11 -7.93 5.67 10.87
CA GLN A 11 -8.62 5.13 12.04
C GLN A 11 -9.72 4.14 11.65
N HIS A 12 -10.09 4.11 10.37
CA HIS A 12 -11.17 3.31 9.81
C HIS A 12 -10.67 2.22 8.85
N ILE A 13 -9.36 2.00 8.84
CA ILE A 13 -8.69 0.98 8.02
C ILE A 13 -8.06 -0.02 8.97
N GLN A 14 -8.45 -1.29 8.84
CA GLN A 14 -7.85 -2.39 9.59
C GLN A 14 -7.01 -3.23 8.64
N TYR A 15 -5.72 -3.40 8.93
CA TYR A 15 -4.87 -4.24 8.10
C TYR A 15 -5.25 -5.70 8.28
N GLY A 16 -5.33 -6.42 7.16
CA GLY A 16 -5.44 -7.87 7.13
C GLY A 16 -4.21 -8.56 7.74
N TYR A 17 -4.36 -9.86 7.98
CA TYR A 17 -3.34 -10.69 8.63
C TYR A 17 -2.30 -11.24 7.63
N GLU A 18 -2.56 -11.15 6.33
CA GLU A 18 -1.70 -11.68 5.27
C GLU A 18 -1.24 -10.60 4.30
N ALA A 19 0.00 -10.78 3.82
CA ALA A 19 0.55 -10.00 2.72
C ALA A 19 0.91 -10.95 1.58
N LEU A 20 0.38 -10.69 0.40
CA LEU A 20 0.66 -11.49 -0.80
C LEU A 20 1.86 -10.90 -1.54
N VAL A 21 2.90 -11.71 -1.72
CA VAL A 21 4.07 -11.35 -2.52
C VAL A 21 3.88 -11.89 -3.93
N SER A 22 4.00 -11.02 -4.94
CA SER A 22 3.77 -11.38 -6.34
C SER A 22 4.69 -10.64 -7.30
N GLN A 23 4.80 -11.17 -8.51
CA GLN A 23 5.43 -10.52 -9.65
C GLN A 23 4.49 -10.62 -10.84
N ARG A 24 4.49 -9.61 -11.72
CA ARG A 24 3.74 -9.70 -12.98
C ARG A 24 4.30 -10.88 -13.80
N PRO A 25 3.45 -11.74 -14.40
CA PRO A 25 3.92 -12.86 -15.23
C PRO A 25 4.80 -12.41 -16.39
N ASN A 26 4.48 -11.25 -16.96
CA ASN A 26 5.24 -10.56 -17.99
C ASN A 26 5.48 -9.11 -17.53
N GLY A 27 6.66 -8.55 -17.81
CA GLY A 27 6.93 -7.13 -17.56
C GLY A 27 8.23 -6.88 -16.79
N ASP A 28 8.17 -5.94 -15.86
CA ASP A 28 9.32 -5.30 -15.19
C ASP A 28 10.04 -6.17 -14.14
N LYS A 29 9.60 -7.42 -13.94
CA LYS A 29 10.11 -8.36 -12.92
C LYS A 29 10.20 -7.76 -11.51
N THR A 30 9.38 -6.74 -11.25
CA THR A 30 9.34 -6.07 -9.95
C THR A 30 8.57 -6.92 -8.94
N VAL A 31 8.99 -6.84 -7.68
CA VAL A 31 8.27 -7.43 -6.56
C VAL A 31 7.17 -6.48 -6.10
N TYR A 32 5.96 -7.03 -5.99
CA TYR A 32 4.78 -6.40 -5.46
C TYR A 32 4.39 -7.07 -4.16
N VAL A 33 4.02 -6.27 -3.15
CA VAL A 33 3.46 -6.75 -1.88
C VAL A 33 2.06 -6.16 -1.77
N SER A 34 1.06 -7.01 -1.89
CA SER A 34 -0.36 -6.65 -1.74
C SER A 34 -0.80 -6.93 -0.31
N VAL A 35 -1.42 -5.94 0.33
CA VAL A 35 -2.01 -6.05 1.65
C VAL A 35 -3.49 -5.76 1.53
N GLU A 36 -4.31 -6.72 1.93
CA GLU A 36 -5.74 -6.54 2.12
C GLU A 36 -5.98 -5.78 3.42
N CYS A 37 -6.95 -4.89 3.40
CA CYS A 37 -7.40 -4.15 4.57
C CYS A 37 -8.92 -4.14 4.58
N ASP A 38 -9.52 -4.27 5.76
CA ASP A 38 -10.93 -3.94 5.94
C ASP A 38 -11.08 -2.42 6.06
N CYS A 39 -12.22 -1.89 5.62
CA CYS A 39 -12.56 -0.50 5.83
C CYS A 39 -14.03 -0.31 6.18
N ASP A 40 -14.32 0.67 7.06
CA ASP A 40 -15.66 0.86 7.61
C ASP A 40 -16.72 1.27 6.55
N TRP A 41 -16.31 1.77 5.39
CA TRP A 41 -17.22 2.26 4.34
C TRP A 41 -17.50 1.26 3.20
N ASP A 42 -16.72 0.19 3.08
CA ASP A 42 -16.91 -0.87 2.09
C ASP A 42 -16.53 -2.21 2.72
N VAL A 43 -17.46 -2.74 3.52
CA VAL A 43 -17.26 -3.97 4.31
C VAL A 43 -17.18 -5.21 3.43
N GLU A 44 -17.74 -5.18 2.21
CA GLU A 44 -17.76 -6.36 1.32
C GLU A 44 -16.47 -6.51 0.53
N ASN A 45 -15.87 -5.39 0.08
CA ASN A 45 -14.70 -5.43 -0.81
C ASN A 45 -13.41 -4.95 -0.15
N GLY A 46 -13.49 -4.25 0.99
CA GLY A 46 -12.33 -3.72 1.68
C GLY A 46 -11.47 -2.79 0.82
N LEU A 47 -10.18 -2.73 1.15
CA LEU A 47 -9.18 -1.89 0.54
C LEU A 47 -7.93 -2.72 0.28
N GLN A 48 -7.28 -2.50 -0.85
CA GLN A 48 -6.00 -3.09 -1.22
C GLN A 48 -4.91 -2.02 -1.30
N LEU A 49 -3.81 -2.30 -0.61
CA LEU A 49 -2.59 -1.49 -0.65
C LEU A 49 -1.49 -2.31 -1.30
N VAL A 50 -1.00 -1.86 -2.47
CA VAL A 50 0.06 -2.56 -3.19
C VAL A 50 1.35 -1.74 -3.18
N PHE A 51 2.38 -2.29 -2.54
CA PHE A 51 3.73 -1.76 -2.56
C PHE A 51 4.52 -2.34 -3.72
N ARG A 52 5.27 -1.49 -4.42
CA ARG A 52 6.14 -1.85 -5.53
C ARG A 52 7.59 -1.54 -5.15
N ASN A 53 8.46 -2.54 -5.28
CA ASN A 53 9.89 -2.44 -4.92
C ASN A 53 10.17 -1.93 -3.50
N GLY A 54 9.20 -2.01 -2.59
CA GLY A 54 9.30 -1.50 -1.21
C GLY A 54 9.52 0.01 -1.09
N LYS A 55 9.31 0.80 -2.16
CA LYS A 55 9.62 2.25 -2.20
C LYS A 55 8.43 3.11 -2.61
N GLU A 56 7.45 2.53 -3.29
CA GLU A 56 6.29 3.26 -3.77
C GLU A 56 5.03 2.40 -3.61
N ILE A 57 3.88 3.06 -3.53
CA ILE A 57 2.57 2.45 -3.55
C ILE A 57 2.06 2.57 -5.00
N SER A 58 1.89 1.43 -5.68
CA SER A 58 1.42 1.34 -7.06
C SER A 58 -0.11 1.28 -7.16
N LYS A 59 -0.79 0.96 -6.06
CA LYS A 59 -2.25 0.97 -5.94
C LYS A 59 -2.69 1.20 -4.49
N LEU A 60 -3.72 2.03 -4.35
CA LEU A 60 -4.50 2.25 -3.13
C LEU A 60 -5.95 2.40 -3.59
N GLY A 61 -6.82 1.45 -3.26
CA GLY A 61 -8.21 1.42 -3.72
C GLY A 61 -8.92 0.12 -3.36
N PRO A 62 -10.09 -0.18 -3.95
CA PRO A 62 -10.81 -1.43 -3.71
C PRO A 62 -9.94 -2.67 -3.97
N PHE A 63 -10.23 -3.75 -3.26
CA PHE A 63 -9.58 -5.03 -3.51
C PHE A 63 -10.08 -5.66 -4.80
N ASP A 64 -9.18 -5.87 -5.76
CA ASP A 64 -9.50 -6.39 -7.09
C ASP A 64 -8.36 -7.24 -7.70
N ASP A 65 -7.42 -7.70 -6.88
CA ASP A 65 -6.23 -8.50 -7.25
C ASP A 65 -5.24 -7.85 -8.23
N TYR A 66 -5.46 -6.62 -8.67
CA TYR A 66 -4.54 -5.92 -9.57
C TYR A 66 -3.34 -5.34 -8.81
N LEU A 67 -2.14 -5.45 -9.40
CA LEU A 67 -0.88 -5.02 -8.76
C LEU A 67 -0.59 -3.51 -8.90
N SER A 68 -1.37 -2.80 -9.72
CA SER A 68 -1.27 -1.36 -9.94
C SER A 68 -2.58 -0.80 -10.50
N ASN A 69 -2.73 0.51 -10.47
CA ASN A 69 -3.81 1.18 -11.21
C ASN A 69 -3.70 0.96 -12.73
N ALA A 70 -2.49 0.83 -13.28
CA ALA A 70 -2.30 0.54 -14.71
C ALA A 70 -2.88 -0.82 -15.09
N ASP A 71 -2.70 -1.82 -14.24
CA ASP A 71 -3.24 -3.17 -14.45
C ASP A 71 -4.78 -3.16 -14.32
N ALA A 72 -5.33 -2.44 -13.33
CA ALA A 72 -6.77 -2.37 -13.09
C ALA A 72 -7.54 -1.66 -14.22
N PHE A 73 -6.99 -0.58 -14.77
CA PHE A 73 -7.64 0.20 -15.84
C PHE A 73 -7.15 -0.14 -17.24
N GLY A 74 -6.12 -0.98 -17.39
CA GLY A 74 -5.50 -1.27 -18.68
C GLY A 74 -4.73 -0.10 -19.28
N GLU A 75 -4.35 0.89 -18.48
CA GLU A 75 -3.69 2.12 -18.90
C GLU A 75 -2.26 2.18 -18.37
N ALA A 76 -1.28 1.79 -19.19
CA ALA A 76 0.14 1.78 -18.82
C ALA A 76 0.66 3.13 -18.30
N SER A 77 0.02 4.24 -18.70
CA SER A 77 0.36 5.57 -18.21
C SER A 77 -0.01 5.80 -16.75
N LEU A 78 -0.69 4.88 -16.07
CA LEU A 78 -0.99 5.00 -14.64
C LEU A 78 0.13 4.49 -13.74
N ASP A 79 1.11 3.75 -14.27
CA ASP A 79 2.28 3.28 -13.51
C ASP A 79 3.18 4.43 -13.02
N LYS A 80 3.07 5.63 -13.62
CA LYS A 80 3.75 6.86 -13.14
C LYS A 80 3.04 7.51 -11.95
N TRP A 81 1.78 7.19 -11.71
CA TRP A 81 0.97 7.78 -10.64
C TRP A 81 1.04 6.92 -9.37
N CYS A 82 2.27 6.65 -8.92
CA CYS A 82 2.54 5.97 -7.66
C CYS A 82 2.82 6.98 -6.54
N ILE A 83 2.41 6.65 -5.32
CA ILE A 83 2.80 7.43 -4.14
C ILE A 83 4.18 6.92 -3.73
N LYS A 84 5.22 7.75 -3.90
CA LYS A 84 6.56 7.38 -3.45
C LYS A 84 6.64 7.58 -1.95
N ALA A 85 7.24 6.63 -1.24
CA ALA A 85 7.71 6.89 0.12
C ALA A 85 8.60 8.13 0.04
N GLY A 86 8.23 9.16 0.81
CA GLY A 86 8.82 10.49 0.68
C GLY A 86 10.34 10.44 0.69
N ALA A 87 10.95 11.17 -0.25
CA ALA A 87 12.33 11.64 -0.14
C ALA A 87 12.48 12.76 0.93
N ASP A 88 11.47 12.89 1.80
CA ASP A 88 11.46 13.76 2.96
C ASP A 88 11.54 12.85 4.20
N ASP A 89 12.70 12.85 4.85
CA ASP A 89 12.99 12.07 6.05
C ASP A 89 12.12 12.49 7.26
N SER A 90 11.32 13.57 7.17
CA SER A 90 10.46 14.07 8.24
C SER A 90 9.37 13.08 8.70
N ILE A 91 8.97 12.11 7.86
CA ILE A 91 7.97 11.10 8.23
C ILE A 91 8.56 9.96 9.08
N ARG A 92 9.89 9.80 9.10
CA ARG A 92 10.57 8.80 9.94
C ARG A 92 10.46 9.15 11.43
N ASP A 93 10.36 10.43 11.77
CA ASP A 93 10.27 10.90 13.14
C ASP A 93 8.90 10.63 13.80
N GLN A 94 7.91 10.20 13.01
CA GLN A 94 6.58 9.79 13.49
C GLN A 94 6.35 8.27 13.44
N ALA A 95 7.32 7.48 12.98
CA ALA A 95 7.21 6.03 12.98
C ALA A 95 7.30 5.48 14.42
N PRO A 96 6.42 4.53 14.83
CA PRO A 96 6.50 3.94 16.16
C PRO A 96 7.88 3.32 16.41
N LYS A 97 8.50 3.66 17.55
CA LYS A 97 9.83 3.18 17.96
C LYS A 97 9.83 1.67 18.26
N TRP A 98 9.80 0.81 17.26
CA TRP A 98 10.02 -0.64 17.44
C TRP A 98 11.43 -1.10 17.05
N ARG A 99 12.33 -0.20 16.63
CA ARG A 99 13.75 -0.55 16.44
C ARG A 99 14.48 -0.55 17.78
N SER A 100 14.34 -1.65 18.52
CA SER A 100 15.28 -2.04 19.58
C SER A 100 16.12 -3.23 19.12
N ASN A 101 17.43 -2.97 19.02
CA ASN A 101 18.57 -3.87 19.18
C ASN A 101 18.52 -5.27 18.55
N HIS A 102 19.23 -5.44 17.43
CA HIS A 102 20.22 -6.53 17.31
C HIS A 102 21.35 -6.08 16.37
N ARG A 103 22.38 -5.48 16.95
CA ARG A 103 23.73 -5.47 16.36
C ARG A 103 24.43 -6.67 17.01
N LEU A 104 24.50 -7.79 16.31
CA LEU A 104 25.44 -8.85 16.66
C LEU A 104 26.73 -8.55 15.91
N GLY A 105 27.82 -8.48 16.68
CA GLY A 105 29.18 -8.40 16.16
C GLY A 105 29.72 -9.74 15.71
#